data_AF-A0A7K9J2B7-F1
#
_entry.id   AF-A0A7K9J2B7-F1
#
_cell.length_a   1.000
_cell.length_b   1.000
_cell.length_c   1.000
_cell.angle_alpha   90.00
_cell.angle_beta   90.00
_cell.angle_gamma   90.00
#
_symmetry.space_group_name_H-M   'P 1'
#
loop_
_entity.id
_entity.type
_entity.pdbx_description
1 polymer ?
#
loop_
_entity_poly.entity_id
_entity_poly.type
_entity_poly.pdbx_seq_one_letter_code
_entity_poly.pdbx_strand_id
1 'polypeptide(L)'
;QDFFKKFLYEPLPVESHLDHCMHDHFNAEIVTKTIENKQDAVDYLTWTFLYRRMTQNPNYYNLQGVSHRHLSDHLSELVEQTLSDLEQSKCISIEDEMDVAPLNLGMIAAYYYINYTTIELFSMSLNAKTKVRGLLEIISNAAEYENIPIRHHEDNLLRQLSQKVPHKLTNPKFNDPHVKTNLLLQAHLSRMQLSAELQSDTEEILSKAIRLIQACVDVLSSNGWLSPALAAMELAQMVTQAMWSKDSYLKQLPHFTSEHIKRCTDKGVESVFDIMEMEDEERTALLQLPEAQIADVARFCNRYPN
;
A
#
# COMPACT_ATOMS: atom_id res chain seq x y z
N GLN A 1 14.61 31.16 17.14
CA GLN A 1 14.81 32.40 16.36
C GLN A 1 16.20 32.43 15.71
N ASP A 2 17.27 32.04 16.42
CA ASP A 2 18.64 32.04 15.86
C ASP A 2 18.91 30.93 14.83
N PHE A 3 18.24 29.78 14.95
CA PHE A 3 18.26 28.71 13.93
C PHE A 3 17.86 29.22 12.54
N PHE A 4 16.71 29.89 12.42
CA PHE A 4 16.22 30.41 11.14
C PHE A 4 17.13 31.50 10.59
N LYS A 5 17.66 32.39 11.43
CA LYS A 5 18.63 33.39 10.96
C LYS A 5 19.85 32.72 10.34
N LYS A 6 20.40 31.69 10.98
CA LYS A 6 21.57 30.97 10.45
C LYS A 6 21.26 30.32 9.10
N PHE A 7 20.23 29.49 9.01
CA PHE A 7 19.96 28.69 7.81
C PHE A 7 19.23 29.43 6.67
N LEU A 8 18.72 30.64 6.90
CA LEU A 8 18.16 31.48 5.83
C LEU A 8 19.18 32.43 5.22
N TYR A 9 20.20 32.85 5.97
CA TYR A 9 21.24 33.76 5.48
C TYR A 9 22.51 33.03 5.01
N GLU A 10 22.86 31.90 5.61
CA GLU A 10 23.97 31.04 5.18
C GLU A 10 23.48 29.92 4.23
N PRO A 11 24.34 29.40 3.33
CA PRO A 11 23.97 28.26 2.49
C PRO A 11 23.65 27.01 3.34
N LEU A 12 22.63 26.25 2.92
CA LEU A 12 22.12 25.10 3.66
C LEU A 12 23.08 23.89 3.55
N PRO A 13 23.55 23.32 4.68
CA PRO A 13 24.22 22.03 4.65
C PRO A 13 23.21 20.91 4.39
N VAL A 14 23.55 19.97 3.51
CA VAL A 14 22.74 18.79 3.21
C VAL A 14 23.51 17.52 3.56
N GLU A 15 22.84 16.62 4.27
CA GLU A 15 23.38 15.33 4.73
C GLU A 15 22.52 14.19 4.20
N SER A 16 23.15 13.06 3.89
CA SER A 16 22.45 11.82 3.56
C SER A 16 21.74 11.24 4.78
N HIS A 17 20.61 10.58 4.56
CA HIS A 17 19.91 9.71 5.53
C HIS A 17 19.70 8.29 4.96
N LEU A 18 20.44 7.95 3.90
CA LEU A 18 20.30 6.66 3.23
C LEU A 18 20.51 5.51 4.21
N ASP A 19 21.41 5.66 5.19
CA ASP A 19 21.73 4.73 6.27
C ASP A 19 20.52 4.29 7.11
N HIS A 20 19.44 5.07 7.12
CA HIS A 20 18.20 4.73 7.81
C HIS A 20 17.14 4.07 6.90
N CYS A 21 17.35 4.02 5.58
CA CYS A 21 16.36 3.53 4.61
C CYS A 21 16.99 2.63 3.53
N MET A 22 18.02 1.84 3.88
CA MET A 22 18.79 1.05 2.91
C MET A 22 18.11 -0.24 2.48
N HIS A 23 17.36 -0.89 3.37
CA HIS A 23 16.84 -2.25 3.17
C HIS A 23 16.08 -2.40 1.86
N ASP A 24 15.19 -1.46 1.54
CA ASP A 24 14.39 -1.50 0.30
C ASP A 24 15.27 -1.39 -0.96
N HIS A 25 16.30 -0.54 -0.92
CA HIS A 25 17.24 -0.37 -2.03
C HIS A 25 18.12 -1.61 -2.20
N PHE A 26 18.69 -2.13 -1.11
CA PHE A 26 19.51 -3.33 -1.15
C PHE A 26 18.71 -4.53 -1.67
N ASN A 27 17.49 -4.72 -1.17
CA ASN A 27 16.61 -5.77 -1.66
C ASN A 27 16.34 -5.62 -3.18
N ALA A 28 16.06 -4.42 -3.67
CA ALA A 28 15.83 -4.18 -5.10
C ALA A 28 17.09 -4.43 -5.96
N GLU A 29 18.27 -4.02 -5.49
CA GLU A 29 19.54 -4.22 -6.19
C GLU A 29 19.99 -5.70 -6.17
N ILE A 30 19.62 -6.47 -5.14
CA ILE A 30 19.82 -7.92 -5.11
C ILE A 30 18.87 -8.62 -6.10
N VAL A 31 17.60 -8.19 -6.17
CA VAL A 31 16.63 -8.72 -7.14
C VAL A 31 17.06 -8.47 -8.59
N THR A 32 17.67 -7.32 -8.87
CA THR A 32 18.21 -6.97 -10.20
C THR A 32 19.59 -7.55 -10.47
N LYS A 33 20.20 -8.23 -9.49
CA LYS A 33 21.56 -8.79 -9.53
C LYS A 33 22.65 -7.74 -9.74
N THR A 34 22.42 -6.51 -9.29
CA THR A 34 23.50 -5.52 -9.14
C THR A 34 24.37 -5.86 -7.93
N ILE A 35 23.76 -6.41 -6.88
CA ILE A 35 24.44 -6.91 -5.68
C ILE A 35 24.27 -8.43 -5.66
N GLU A 36 25.35 -9.17 -5.93
CA GLU A 36 25.34 -10.65 -5.89
C GLU A 36 26.04 -11.21 -4.64
N ASN A 37 26.84 -10.39 -3.95
CA ASN A 37 27.53 -10.76 -2.71
C ASN A 37 27.78 -9.55 -1.81
N LYS A 38 28.27 -9.77 -0.58
CA LYS A 38 28.55 -8.69 0.39
C LYS A 38 29.59 -7.67 -0.10
N GLN A 39 30.54 -8.06 -0.95
CA GLN A 39 31.52 -7.12 -1.49
C GLN A 39 30.86 -6.15 -2.48
N ASP A 40 29.98 -6.65 -3.37
CA ASP A 40 29.22 -5.81 -4.29
C ASP A 40 28.34 -4.80 -3.52
N ALA A 41 27.80 -5.19 -2.36
CA ALA A 41 27.02 -4.30 -1.51
C ALA A 41 27.87 -3.14 -0.93
N VAL A 42 29.09 -3.43 -0.48
CA VAL A 42 30.04 -2.39 -0.05
C VAL A 42 30.40 -1.49 -1.23
N ASP A 43 30.69 -2.08 -2.39
CA ASP A 43 31.04 -1.34 -3.61
C ASP A 43 29.87 -0.44 -4.05
N TYR A 44 28.63 -0.93 -4.00
CA TYR A 44 27.41 -0.16 -4.27
C TYR A 44 27.30 1.08 -3.37
N LEU A 45 27.57 0.95 -2.07
CA LEU A 45 27.56 2.08 -1.15
C LEU A 45 28.58 3.16 -1.52
N THR A 46 29.72 2.80 -2.12
CA THR A 46 30.73 3.80 -2.53
C THR A 46 30.23 4.80 -3.58
N TRP A 47 29.18 4.45 -4.33
CA TRP A 47 28.55 5.33 -5.32
C TRP A 47 27.61 6.37 -4.72
N THR A 48 27.28 6.24 -3.44
CA THR A 48 26.23 7.03 -2.80
C THR A 48 26.72 8.39 -2.29
N PHE A 49 25.77 9.31 -2.09
CA PHE A 49 26.05 10.56 -1.38
C PHE A 49 26.42 10.31 0.09
N LEU A 50 25.89 9.24 0.71
CA LEU A 50 26.24 8.80 2.06
C LEU A 50 27.74 8.60 2.21
N TYR A 51 28.36 7.81 1.32
CA TYR A 51 29.79 7.56 1.35
C TYR A 51 30.63 8.85 1.29
N ARG A 52 30.23 9.79 0.43
CA ARG A 52 30.91 11.09 0.33
C ARG A 52 30.80 11.88 1.64
N ARG A 53 29.63 11.88 2.29
CA ARG A 53 29.39 12.65 3.52
C ARG A 53 30.01 12.05 4.78
N MET A 54 30.14 10.72 4.87
CA MET A 54 30.80 10.04 5.98
C MET A 54 32.23 10.56 6.24
N THR A 55 32.97 10.90 5.18
CA THR A 55 34.33 11.47 5.31
C THR A 55 34.35 12.94 5.75
N GLN A 56 33.26 13.68 5.51
CA GLN A 56 33.18 15.13 5.73
C GLN A 56 32.55 15.47 7.08
N ASN A 57 31.60 14.66 7.54
CA ASN A 57 30.91 14.84 8.81
C ASN A 57 30.70 13.48 9.52
N PRO A 58 31.78 12.79 9.94
CA PRO A 58 31.73 11.41 10.45
C PRO A 58 30.84 11.26 11.69
N ASN A 59 30.86 12.23 12.59
CA ASN A 59 30.07 12.18 13.82
C ASN A 59 28.56 12.18 13.56
N TYR A 60 28.10 12.74 12.44
CA TYR A 60 26.69 12.70 12.05
C TYR A 60 26.20 11.27 11.82
N TYR A 61 27.07 10.43 11.27
CA TYR A 61 26.82 9.03 10.93
C TYR A 61 27.32 8.06 12.01
N ASN A 62 27.66 8.57 13.21
CA ASN A 62 28.25 7.80 14.31
C ASN A 62 29.61 7.15 14.00
N LEU A 63 30.37 7.67 13.02
CA LEU A 63 31.76 7.23 12.79
C LEU A 63 32.73 7.92 13.77
N GLN A 64 33.66 7.14 14.31
CA GLN A 64 34.70 7.61 15.24
C GLN A 64 35.94 8.20 14.55
N GLY A 65 36.07 8.02 13.24
CA GLY A 65 37.21 8.48 12.47
C GLY A 65 37.00 8.39 10.97
N VAL A 66 37.91 9.00 10.21
CA VAL A 66 37.84 9.11 8.74
C VAL A 66 38.95 8.34 8.01
N SER A 67 39.73 7.53 8.72
CA SER A 67 40.71 6.68 8.06
C SER A 67 40.01 5.64 7.19
N HIS A 68 40.69 5.12 6.16
CA HIS A 68 40.17 4.00 5.36
C HIS A 68 39.67 2.82 6.20
N ARG A 69 40.35 2.47 7.30
CA ARG A 69 39.91 1.40 8.20
C ARG A 69 38.56 1.70 8.84
N HIS A 70 38.42 2.83 9.55
CA HIS A 70 37.16 3.25 10.16
C HIS A 70 35.99 3.29 9.16
N LEU A 71 36.20 3.77 7.93
CA LEU A 71 35.16 3.80 6.89
C LEU A 71 34.79 2.39 6.41
N SER A 72 35.80 1.57 6.13
CA SER A 72 35.58 0.19 5.69
C SER A 72 34.84 -0.63 6.75
N ASP A 73 35.30 -0.56 8.00
CA ASP A 73 34.68 -1.28 9.12
C ASP A 73 33.21 -0.86 9.29
N HIS A 74 32.91 0.44 9.19
CA HIS A 74 31.55 0.95 9.30
C HIS A 74 30.65 0.56 8.12
N LEU A 75 31.15 0.61 6.88
CA LEU A 75 30.39 0.16 5.70
C LEU A 75 30.11 -1.35 5.78
N SER A 76 31.09 -2.15 6.20
CA SER A 76 30.93 -3.58 6.41
C SER A 76 29.86 -3.88 7.47
N GLU A 77 29.89 -3.19 8.63
CA GLU A 77 28.88 -3.33 9.68
C GLU A 77 27.47 -2.99 9.17
N LEU A 78 27.37 -1.90 8.39
CA LEU A 78 26.12 -1.42 7.84
C LEU A 78 25.54 -2.36 6.77
N VAL A 79 26.38 -2.93 5.91
CA VAL A 79 26.00 -3.99 4.96
C VAL A 79 25.55 -5.25 5.71
N GLU A 80 26.33 -5.70 6.70
CA GLU A 80 26.03 -6.91 7.47
C GLU A 80 24.69 -6.80 8.19
N GLN A 81 24.44 -5.68 8.87
CA GLN A 81 23.17 -5.45 9.55
C GLN A 81 21.99 -5.42 8.56
N THR A 82 22.13 -4.71 7.44
CA THR A 82 21.05 -4.59 6.44
C THR A 82 20.71 -5.94 5.81
N LEU A 83 21.72 -6.72 5.44
CA LEU A 83 21.52 -8.04 4.84
C LEU A 83 20.98 -9.05 5.86
N SER A 84 21.46 -9.00 7.10
CA SER A 84 20.95 -9.83 8.20
C SER A 84 19.46 -9.56 8.46
N ASP A 85 19.04 -8.30 8.51
CA ASP A 85 17.63 -7.93 8.67
C ASP A 85 16.79 -8.43 7.48
N LEU A 86 17.27 -8.26 6.24
CA LEU A 86 16.58 -8.74 5.03
C LEU A 86 16.47 -10.26 4.96
N GLU A 87 17.50 -10.98 5.41
CA GLU A 87 17.50 -12.44 5.51
C GLU A 87 16.51 -12.90 6.60
N GLN A 88 16.51 -12.23 7.76
CA GLN A 88 15.57 -12.51 8.85
C GLN A 88 14.11 -12.34 8.39
N SER A 89 13.83 -11.30 7.60
CA SER A 89 12.53 -11.08 6.97
C SER A 89 12.26 -11.99 5.75
N LYS A 90 13.16 -12.92 5.44
CA LYS A 90 13.09 -13.88 4.32
C LYS A 90 12.92 -13.22 2.95
N CYS A 91 13.46 -12.00 2.80
CA CYS A 91 13.50 -11.30 1.52
C CYS A 91 14.66 -11.77 0.65
N ILE A 92 15.78 -12.15 1.27
CA ILE A 92 16.97 -12.70 0.62
C ILE A 92 17.44 -13.95 1.35
N SER A 93 18.35 -14.71 0.72
CA SER A 93 19.12 -15.78 1.35
C SER A 93 20.60 -15.47 1.26
N ILE A 94 21.36 -15.75 2.31
CA ILE A 94 22.81 -15.63 2.34
C ILE A 94 23.43 -17.04 2.29
N GLU A 95 24.23 -17.31 1.27
CA GLU A 95 24.95 -18.58 1.07
C GLU A 95 26.45 -18.39 1.37
N ASP A 96 27.06 -19.39 2.02
CA ASP A 96 28.48 -19.37 2.41
C ASP A 96 28.93 -18.11 3.17
N GLU A 97 28.00 -17.48 3.91
CA GLU A 97 28.17 -16.20 4.64
C GLU A 97 28.60 -15.00 3.76
N MET A 98 28.52 -15.13 2.43
CA MET A 98 29.06 -14.16 1.48
C MET A 98 28.12 -13.83 0.32
N ASP A 99 27.61 -14.84 -0.37
CA ASP A 99 26.80 -14.68 -1.58
C ASP A 99 25.34 -14.43 -1.20
N VAL A 100 24.65 -13.58 -1.95
CA VAL A 100 23.25 -13.22 -1.68
C VAL A 100 22.37 -13.50 -2.88
N ALA A 101 21.18 -14.05 -2.62
CA ALA A 101 20.19 -14.31 -3.65
C ALA A 101 18.80 -13.79 -3.23
N PRO A 102 18.01 -13.27 -4.17
CA PRO A 102 16.66 -12.83 -3.86
C PRO A 102 15.72 -14.02 -3.60
N LEU A 103 14.89 -13.91 -2.57
CA LEU A 103 13.80 -14.85 -2.30
C LEU A 103 12.45 -14.29 -2.79
N ASN A 104 11.42 -15.12 -2.72
CA ASN A 104 10.08 -14.78 -3.21
C ASN A 104 9.52 -13.49 -2.59
N LEU A 105 9.69 -13.27 -1.28
CA LEU A 105 9.23 -12.05 -0.62
C LEU A 105 9.99 -10.81 -1.11
N GLY A 106 11.31 -10.92 -1.27
CA GLY A 106 12.15 -9.83 -1.76
C GLY A 106 11.80 -9.44 -3.20
N MET A 107 11.53 -10.43 -4.05
CA MET A 107 11.04 -10.20 -5.42
C MET A 107 9.70 -9.46 -5.44
N ILE A 108 8.74 -9.85 -4.59
CA ILE A 108 7.43 -9.17 -4.49
C ILE A 108 7.60 -7.72 -3.99
N ALA A 109 8.42 -7.51 -2.95
CA ALA A 109 8.69 -6.19 -2.38
C ALA A 109 9.28 -5.24 -3.44
N ALA A 110 10.32 -5.69 -4.16
CA ALA A 110 10.97 -4.92 -5.21
C ALA A 110 10.04 -4.65 -6.39
N TYR A 111 9.25 -5.63 -6.82
CA TYR A 111 8.38 -5.52 -7.99
C TYR A 111 7.28 -4.47 -7.82
N TYR A 112 6.64 -4.42 -6.63
CA TYR A 112 5.56 -3.47 -6.35
C TYR A 112 6.02 -2.19 -5.64
N TYR A 113 7.32 -2.06 -5.36
CA TYR A 113 7.91 -0.96 -4.60
C TYR A 113 7.25 -0.78 -3.22
N ILE A 114 7.25 -1.88 -2.46
CA ILE A 114 6.68 -1.99 -1.11
C ILE A 114 7.82 -2.14 -0.11
N ASN A 115 7.69 -1.49 1.04
CA ASN A 115 8.68 -1.58 2.11
C ASN A 115 8.83 -3.03 2.60
N TYR A 116 10.05 -3.49 2.83
CA TYR A 116 10.32 -4.87 3.21
C TYR A 116 9.59 -5.29 4.50
N THR A 117 9.44 -4.38 5.48
CA THR A 117 8.71 -4.63 6.73
C THR A 117 7.22 -4.87 6.49
N THR A 118 6.63 -4.23 5.47
CA THR A 118 5.23 -4.46 5.07
C THR A 118 5.06 -5.88 4.53
N ILE A 119 5.99 -6.34 3.69
CA ILE A 119 5.94 -7.71 3.14
C ILE A 119 6.21 -8.75 4.23
N GLU A 120 7.12 -8.48 5.16
CA GLU A 120 7.33 -9.31 6.35
C GLU A 120 6.03 -9.44 7.17
N LEU A 121 5.39 -8.31 7.47
CA LEU A 121 4.08 -8.28 8.14
C LEU A 121 3.04 -9.11 7.40
N PHE A 122 2.98 -9.00 6.07
CA PHE A 122 2.06 -9.79 5.24
C PHE A 122 2.35 -11.28 5.36
N SER A 123 3.62 -11.67 5.25
CA SER A 123 4.03 -13.07 5.37
C SER A 123 3.72 -13.68 6.74
N MET A 124 3.79 -12.88 7.81
CA MET A 124 3.50 -13.35 9.17
C MET A 124 2.00 -13.35 9.51
N SER A 125 1.23 -12.43 8.92
CA SER A 125 -0.17 -12.19 9.29
C SER A 125 -1.17 -12.94 8.41
N LEU A 126 -0.86 -13.12 7.12
CA LEU A 126 -1.71 -13.84 6.19
C LEU A 126 -1.67 -15.34 6.48
N ASN A 127 -2.83 -15.99 6.42
CA ASN A 127 -2.95 -17.44 6.60
C ASN A 127 -4.04 -18.01 5.68
N ALA A 128 -4.11 -19.34 5.58
CA ALA A 128 -5.04 -20.06 4.72
C ALA A 128 -6.54 -19.76 4.96
N LYS A 129 -6.90 -19.14 6.09
CA LYS A 129 -8.27 -18.80 6.48
C LYS A 129 -8.55 -17.30 6.46
N THR A 130 -7.59 -16.47 6.06
CA THR A 130 -7.77 -15.02 5.98
C THR A 130 -8.89 -14.68 4.98
N LYS A 131 -9.76 -13.76 5.38
CA LYS A 131 -10.89 -13.25 4.57
C LYS A 131 -10.77 -11.75 4.41
N VAL A 132 -11.64 -11.15 3.59
CA VAL A 132 -11.68 -9.70 3.31
C VAL A 132 -11.55 -8.82 4.56
N ARG A 133 -12.24 -9.15 5.67
CA ARG A 133 -12.10 -8.41 6.94
C ARG A 133 -10.66 -8.39 7.46
N GLY A 134 -10.00 -9.55 7.46
CA GLY A 134 -8.61 -9.67 7.88
C GLY A 134 -7.63 -9.04 6.88
N LEU A 135 -7.93 -9.13 5.57
CA LEU A 135 -7.14 -8.46 4.54
C LEU A 135 -7.15 -6.93 4.73
N LEU A 136 -8.31 -6.33 4.99
CA LEU A 136 -8.41 -4.90 5.29
C LEU A 136 -7.57 -4.50 6.50
N GLU A 137 -7.58 -5.31 7.56
CA GLU A 137 -6.78 -5.07 8.76
C GLU A 137 -5.28 -5.16 8.47
N ILE A 138 -4.85 -6.23 7.79
CA ILE A 138 -3.44 -6.46 7.44
C ILE A 138 -2.90 -5.35 6.51
N ILE A 139 -3.64 -5.00 5.46
CA ILE A 139 -3.24 -3.95 4.51
C ILE A 139 -3.18 -2.58 5.19
N SER A 140 -4.10 -2.29 6.11
CA SER A 140 -4.09 -0.99 6.82
C SER A 140 -2.87 -0.81 7.72
N ASN A 141 -2.28 -1.92 8.18
CA ASN A 141 -1.06 -1.94 9.01
C ASN A 141 0.24 -1.85 8.19
N ALA A 142 0.16 -1.64 6.88
CA ALA A 142 1.32 -1.45 6.02
C ALA A 142 2.10 -0.18 6.40
N ALA A 143 3.44 -0.23 6.34
CA ALA A 143 4.33 0.89 6.70
C ALA A 143 4.11 2.12 5.79
N GLU A 144 3.62 1.91 4.56
CA GLU A 144 3.27 2.97 3.61
C GLU A 144 2.18 3.93 4.12
N TYR A 145 1.42 3.49 5.12
CA TYR A 145 0.35 4.25 5.77
C TYR A 145 0.75 4.84 7.11
N GLU A 146 1.97 4.62 7.61
CA GLU A 146 2.44 5.22 8.86
C GLU A 146 2.47 6.76 8.77
N ASN A 147 2.73 7.29 7.57
CA ASN A 147 2.78 8.73 7.30
C ASN A 147 1.41 9.40 7.16
N ILE A 148 0.30 8.65 7.26
CA ILE A 148 -1.04 9.26 7.21
C ILE A 148 -1.20 10.18 8.43
N PRO A 149 -1.48 11.48 8.22
CA PRO A 149 -1.45 12.45 9.31
C PRO A 149 -2.60 12.22 10.29
N ILE A 150 -2.32 12.33 11.58
CA ILE A 150 -3.33 12.45 12.63
C ILE A 150 -3.44 13.92 13.02
N ARG A 151 -4.54 14.57 12.65
CA ARG A 151 -4.74 16.01 12.94
C ARG A 151 -5.43 16.22 14.30
N HIS A 152 -5.26 17.40 14.87
CA HIS A 152 -5.94 17.79 16.10
C HIS A 152 -7.45 17.61 15.97
N HIS A 153 -8.08 17.01 16.98
CA HIS A 153 -9.53 16.76 17.06
C HIS A 153 -10.11 15.76 16.04
N GLU A 154 -9.27 15.02 15.30
CA GLU A 154 -9.75 13.92 14.44
C GLU A 154 -10.22 12.69 15.24
N ASP A 155 -9.78 12.53 16.50
CA ASP A 155 -10.09 11.38 17.35
C ASP A 155 -11.60 11.15 17.53
N ASN A 156 -12.36 12.23 17.73
CA ASN A 156 -13.81 12.17 17.88
C ASN A 156 -14.51 11.85 16.56
N LEU A 157 -14.01 12.39 15.44
CA LEU A 157 -14.54 12.11 14.10
C LEU A 157 -14.33 10.64 13.73
N LEU A 158 -13.12 10.12 13.95
CA LEU A 158 -12.80 8.71 13.70
C LEU A 158 -13.60 7.79 14.63
N ARG A 159 -13.84 8.18 15.88
CA ARG A 159 -14.73 7.44 16.79
C ARG A 159 -16.16 7.37 16.26
N GLN A 160 -16.72 8.47 15.76
CA GLN A 160 -18.04 8.48 15.13
C GLN A 160 -18.07 7.62 13.86
N LEU A 161 -17.03 7.70 13.03
CA LEU A 161 -16.90 6.88 11.82
C LEU A 161 -16.85 5.38 12.17
N SER A 162 -16.10 5.00 13.20
CA SER A 162 -15.99 3.61 13.68
C SER A 162 -17.34 2.98 14.05
N GLN A 163 -18.31 3.79 14.47
CA GLN A 163 -19.67 3.33 14.79
C GLN A 163 -20.51 3.07 13.53
N LYS A 164 -20.19 3.70 12.40
CA LYS A 164 -20.95 3.59 11.14
C LYS A 164 -20.38 2.54 10.17
N VAL A 165 -19.08 2.27 10.23
CA VAL A 165 -18.44 1.29 9.32
C VAL A 165 -18.87 -0.16 9.59
N PRO A 166 -18.90 -1.03 8.56
CA PRO A 166 -19.39 -2.41 8.69
C PRO A 166 -18.57 -3.32 9.63
N HIS A 167 -17.24 -3.17 9.67
CA HIS A 167 -16.37 -4.01 10.47
C HIS A 167 -15.82 -3.23 11.66
N LYS A 168 -16.21 -3.64 12.87
CA LYS A 168 -15.70 -3.05 14.11
C LYS A 168 -14.27 -3.50 14.39
N LEU A 169 -13.46 -2.53 14.79
CA LEU A 169 -12.09 -2.73 15.23
C LEU A 169 -12.07 -3.12 16.71
N THR A 170 -11.12 -3.97 17.08
CA THR A 170 -10.91 -4.38 18.47
C THR A 170 -10.05 -3.35 19.18
N ASN A 171 -10.56 -2.71 20.22
CA ASN A 171 -9.83 -1.71 21.04
C ASN A 171 -9.08 -0.63 20.21
N PRO A 172 -9.76 0.09 19.29
CA PRO A 172 -9.09 1.03 18.40
C PRO A 172 -8.50 2.22 19.16
N LYS A 173 -7.24 2.54 18.84
CA LYS A 173 -6.58 3.77 19.24
C LYS A 173 -6.71 4.79 18.11
N PHE A 174 -7.48 5.86 18.31
CA PHE A 174 -7.80 6.83 17.24
C PHE A 174 -6.66 7.82 16.94
N ASN A 175 -5.52 7.68 17.61
CA ASN A 175 -4.27 8.37 17.30
C ASN A 175 -3.30 7.49 16.49
N ASP A 176 -3.74 6.31 16.05
CA ASP A 176 -2.97 5.39 15.23
C ASP A 176 -3.32 5.58 13.74
N PRO A 177 -2.34 5.88 12.86
CA PRO A 177 -2.57 6.07 11.44
C PRO A 177 -3.12 4.81 10.74
N HIS A 178 -2.79 3.61 11.22
CA HIS A 178 -3.30 2.36 10.65
C HIS A 178 -4.79 2.16 10.97
N VAL A 179 -5.22 2.53 12.18
CA VAL A 179 -6.64 2.55 12.57
C VAL A 179 -7.41 3.55 11.71
N LYS A 180 -6.86 4.76 11.51
CA LYS A 180 -7.46 5.77 10.62
C LYS A 180 -7.61 5.22 9.21
N THR A 181 -6.53 4.65 8.66
CA THR A 181 -6.51 4.06 7.31
C THR A 181 -7.57 2.98 7.13
N ASN A 182 -7.70 2.07 8.11
CA ASN A 182 -8.71 1.03 8.08
C ASN A 182 -10.13 1.61 8.00
N LEU A 183 -10.44 2.59 8.85
CA LEU A 183 -11.74 3.24 8.86
C LEU A 183 -12.03 3.96 7.54
N LEU A 184 -11.04 4.61 6.95
CA LEU A 184 -11.17 5.33 5.67
C LEU A 184 -11.36 4.36 4.50
N LEU A 185 -10.65 3.23 4.46
CA LEU A 185 -10.88 2.17 3.47
C LEU A 185 -12.32 1.62 3.58
N GLN A 186 -12.80 1.35 4.79
CA GLN A 186 -14.19 0.91 4.98
C GLN A 186 -15.22 1.96 4.58
N ALA A 187 -14.93 3.24 4.84
CA ALA A 187 -15.77 4.36 4.45
C ALA A 187 -15.85 4.49 2.92
N HIS A 188 -14.71 4.35 2.23
CA HIS A 188 -14.62 4.31 0.77
C HIS A 188 -15.45 3.18 0.17
N LEU A 189 -15.27 1.95 0.64
CA LEU A 189 -16.07 0.79 0.21
C LEU A 189 -17.57 0.97 0.46
N SER A 190 -17.93 1.77 1.46
CA SER A 190 -19.32 2.10 1.79
C SER A 190 -19.86 3.34 1.06
N ARG A 191 -19.04 4.03 0.26
CA ARG A 191 -19.32 5.33 -0.37
C ARG A 191 -19.87 6.37 0.63
N MET A 192 -19.33 6.37 1.85
CA MET A 192 -19.71 7.35 2.87
C MET A 192 -19.14 8.73 2.52
N GLN A 193 -19.97 9.76 2.61
CA GLN A 193 -19.48 11.13 2.41
C GLN A 193 -18.67 11.57 3.63
N LEU A 194 -17.40 11.92 3.40
CA LEU A 194 -16.46 12.40 4.41
C LEU A 194 -16.23 13.92 4.27
N SER A 195 -15.54 14.52 5.26
CA SER A 195 -15.01 15.87 5.11
C SER A 195 -13.94 15.90 4.02
N ALA A 196 -13.71 17.06 3.41
CA ALA A 196 -12.70 17.22 2.36
C ALA A 196 -11.29 16.79 2.82
N GLU A 197 -10.95 17.04 4.09
CA GLU A 197 -9.67 16.65 4.68
C GLU A 197 -9.50 15.13 4.73
N LEU A 198 -10.50 14.40 5.25
CA LEU A 198 -10.47 12.93 5.30
C LEU A 198 -10.59 12.31 3.91
N GLN A 199 -11.28 12.98 2.98
CA GLN A 199 -11.34 12.56 1.58
C GLN A 199 -9.97 12.68 0.90
N SER A 200 -9.24 13.76 1.16
CA SER A 200 -7.86 13.92 0.68
C SER A 200 -6.94 12.81 1.21
N ASP A 201 -7.06 12.45 2.50
CA ASP A 201 -6.31 11.34 3.07
C ASP A 201 -6.74 9.99 2.44
N THR A 202 -8.03 9.83 2.15
CA THR A 202 -8.56 8.62 1.49
C THR A 202 -7.98 8.48 0.08
N GLU A 203 -7.85 9.56 -0.68
CA GLU A 203 -7.21 9.54 -2.00
C GLU A 203 -5.73 9.14 -1.93
N GLU A 204 -5.00 9.64 -0.93
CA GLU A 204 -3.61 9.22 -0.69
C GLU A 204 -3.54 7.71 -0.38
N ILE A 205 -4.42 7.22 0.48
CA ILE A 205 -4.49 5.79 0.82
C ILE A 205 -4.76 4.95 -0.44
N LEU A 206 -5.77 5.33 -1.22
CA LEU A 206 -6.18 4.60 -2.43
C LEU A 206 -5.08 4.57 -3.50
N SER A 207 -4.26 5.61 -3.58
CA SER A 207 -3.12 5.66 -4.52
C SER A 207 -2.10 4.54 -4.29
N LYS A 208 -1.99 4.02 -3.05
CA LYS A 208 -1.08 2.94 -2.66
C LYS A 208 -1.79 1.60 -2.45
N ALA A 209 -3.12 1.58 -2.33
CA ALA A 209 -3.89 0.39 -1.96
C ALA A 209 -3.78 -0.76 -2.97
N ILE A 210 -3.86 -0.48 -4.27
CA ILE A 210 -3.90 -1.54 -5.30
C ILE A 210 -2.60 -2.37 -5.31
N ARG A 211 -1.44 -1.73 -5.25
CA ARG A 211 -0.14 -2.44 -5.19
C ARG A 211 0.01 -3.29 -3.94
N LEU A 212 -0.47 -2.82 -2.78
CA LEU A 212 -0.47 -3.60 -1.53
C LEU A 212 -1.40 -4.81 -1.61
N ILE A 213 -2.59 -4.66 -2.24
CA ILE A 213 -3.52 -5.77 -2.46
C ILE A 213 -2.92 -6.79 -3.43
N GLN A 214 -2.28 -6.35 -4.51
CA GLN A 214 -1.60 -7.23 -5.46
C GLN A 214 -0.45 -8.00 -4.80
N ALA A 215 0.34 -7.35 -3.96
CA ALA A 215 1.36 -8.06 -3.17
C ALA A 215 0.75 -9.10 -2.22
N CYS A 216 -0.40 -8.81 -1.59
CA CYS A 216 -1.14 -9.83 -0.84
C CYS A 216 -1.54 -11.02 -1.72
N VAL A 217 -2.04 -10.78 -2.94
CA VAL A 217 -2.38 -11.85 -3.90
C VAL A 217 -1.16 -12.72 -4.16
N ASP A 218 0.00 -12.11 -4.44
CA ASP A 218 1.21 -12.85 -4.79
C ASP A 218 1.73 -13.65 -3.58
N VAL A 219 1.80 -13.06 -2.38
CA VAL A 219 2.18 -13.77 -1.15
C VAL A 219 1.25 -14.97 -0.88
N LEU A 220 -0.07 -14.79 -1.02
CA LEU A 220 -1.05 -15.85 -0.80
C LEU A 220 -0.95 -16.96 -1.84
N SER A 221 -0.69 -16.59 -3.10
CA SER A 221 -0.53 -17.53 -4.21
C SER A 221 0.75 -18.38 -4.07
N SER A 222 1.87 -17.77 -3.66
CA SER A 222 3.12 -18.48 -3.39
C SER A 222 3.00 -19.46 -2.22
N ASN A 223 2.12 -19.18 -1.26
CA ASN A 223 1.79 -20.10 -0.16
C ASN A 223 0.73 -21.16 -0.52
N GLY A 224 0.17 -21.13 -1.73
CA GLY A 224 -0.82 -22.10 -2.20
C GLY A 224 -2.22 -21.94 -1.57
N TRP A 225 -2.57 -20.75 -1.06
CA TRP A 225 -3.86 -20.52 -0.39
C TRP A 225 -4.88 -19.88 -1.34
N LEU A 226 -5.66 -20.72 -2.01
CA LEU A 226 -6.62 -20.30 -3.03
C LEU A 226 -7.69 -19.32 -2.51
N SER A 227 -8.39 -19.65 -1.42
CA SER A 227 -9.52 -18.85 -0.96
C SER A 227 -9.13 -17.42 -0.53
N PRO A 228 -8.07 -17.23 0.28
CA PRO A 228 -7.57 -15.88 0.56
C PRO A 228 -7.09 -15.12 -0.68
N ALA A 229 -6.43 -15.80 -1.63
CA ALA A 229 -5.94 -15.15 -2.86
C ALA A 229 -7.11 -14.61 -3.70
N LEU A 230 -8.16 -15.40 -3.89
CA LEU A 230 -9.40 -14.95 -4.55
C LEU A 230 -10.05 -13.78 -3.79
N ALA A 231 -10.10 -13.85 -2.44
CA ALA A 231 -10.63 -12.77 -1.63
C ALA A 231 -9.81 -11.46 -1.75
N ALA A 232 -8.50 -11.55 -1.97
CA ALA A 232 -7.64 -10.40 -2.23
C ALA A 232 -7.86 -9.83 -3.65
N MET A 233 -8.07 -10.69 -4.66
CA MET A 233 -8.48 -10.25 -6.00
C MET A 233 -9.84 -9.55 -5.98
N GLU A 234 -10.82 -10.10 -5.27
CA GLU A 234 -12.11 -9.46 -5.02
C GLU A 234 -11.93 -8.11 -4.30
N LEU A 235 -11.05 -8.03 -3.30
CA LEU A 235 -10.75 -6.78 -2.61
C LEU A 235 -10.18 -5.72 -3.57
N ALA A 236 -9.33 -6.09 -4.53
CA ALA A 236 -8.83 -5.16 -5.54
C ALA A 236 -9.97 -4.57 -6.39
N GLN A 237 -10.92 -5.42 -6.80
CA GLN A 237 -12.11 -4.99 -7.54
C GLN A 237 -13.02 -4.10 -6.67
N MET A 238 -13.25 -4.49 -5.42
CA MET A 238 -14.04 -3.75 -4.44
C MET A 238 -13.48 -2.34 -4.19
N VAL A 239 -12.16 -2.22 -4.01
CA VAL A 239 -11.49 -0.93 -3.82
C VAL A 239 -11.60 -0.07 -5.07
N THR A 240 -11.40 -0.66 -6.26
CA THR A 240 -11.52 0.04 -7.55
C THR A 240 -12.93 0.59 -7.78
N GLN A 241 -13.96 -0.20 -7.47
CA GLN A 241 -15.37 0.14 -7.70
C GLN A 241 -16.06 0.79 -6.48
N ALA A 242 -15.34 1.00 -5.38
CA ALA A 242 -15.85 1.55 -4.13
C ALA A 242 -17.15 0.85 -3.66
N MET A 243 -17.10 -0.48 -3.50
CA MET A 243 -18.27 -1.28 -3.10
C MET A 243 -17.88 -2.51 -2.28
N TRP A 244 -18.82 -3.03 -1.49
CA TRP A 244 -18.63 -4.28 -0.75
C TRP A 244 -18.93 -5.50 -1.62
N SER A 245 -18.34 -6.65 -1.28
CA SER A 245 -18.58 -7.92 -1.99
C SER A 245 -20.03 -8.41 -1.94
N LYS A 246 -20.84 -7.90 -1.01
CA LYS A 246 -22.27 -8.23 -0.88
C LYS A 246 -23.19 -7.22 -1.56
N ASP A 247 -22.64 -6.14 -2.11
CA ASP A 247 -23.42 -5.15 -2.84
C ASP A 247 -23.82 -5.69 -4.22
N SER A 248 -24.89 -5.16 -4.80
CA SER A 248 -25.25 -5.47 -6.18
C SER A 248 -24.16 -4.99 -7.15
N TYR A 249 -23.82 -5.81 -8.13
CA TYR A 249 -22.86 -5.48 -9.19
C TYR A 249 -23.27 -4.25 -10.01
N LEU A 250 -24.57 -3.95 -10.06
CA LEU A 250 -25.12 -2.76 -10.73
C LEU A 250 -24.65 -1.45 -10.10
N LYS A 251 -24.18 -1.48 -8.85
CA LYS A 251 -23.62 -0.31 -8.15
C LYS A 251 -22.35 0.25 -8.83
N GLN A 252 -21.72 -0.52 -9.71
CA GLN A 252 -20.58 -0.08 -10.53
C GLN A 252 -20.99 0.97 -11.58
N LEU A 253 -22.26 0.96 -12.02
CA LEU A 253 -22.73 1.88 -13.04
C LEU A 253 -22.81 3.31 -12.50
N PRO A 254 -22.43 4.32 -13.30
CA PRO A 254 -22.54 5.71 -12.90
C PRO A 254 -24.02 6.09 -12.72
N HIS A 255 -24.29 7.02 -11.80
CA HIS A 255 -25.63 7.55 -11.51
C HIS A 255 -26.63 6.55 -10.91
N PHE A 256 -26.21 5.31 -10.62
CA PHE A 256 -27.08 4.32 -9.97
C PHE A 256 -27.21 4.58 -8.46
N THR A 257 -28.45 4.79 -8.02
CA THR A 257 -28.81 4.85 -6.59
C THR A 257 -29.37 3.51 -6.11
N SER A 258 -29.52 3.34 -4.80
CA SER A 258 -30.16 2.16 -4.21
C SER A 258 -31.59 1.91 -4.73
N GLU A 259 -32.30 2.96 -5.15
CA GLU A 259 -33.63 2.84 -5.76
C GLU A 259 -33.57 2.25 -7.18
N HIS A 260 -32.57 2.62 -7.97
CA HIS A 260 -32.34 2.03 -9.30
C HIS A 260 -32.03 0.55 -9.17
N ILE A 261 -31.14 0.19 -8.24
CA ILE A 261 -30.76 -1.20 -7.97
C ILE A 261 -31.99 -2.01 -7.57
N LYS A 262 -32.82 -1.49 -6.66
CA LYS A 262 -34.05 -2.18 -6.24
C LYS A 262 -35.00 -2.46 -7.40
N ARG A 263 -35.22 -1.47 -8.28
CA ARG A 263 -36.06 -1.66 -9.48
C ARG A 263 -35.49 -2.69 -10.45
N CYS A 264 -34.17 -2.72 -10.62
CA CYS A 264 -33.51 -3.73 -11.45
C CYS A 264 -33.69 -5.13 -10.86
N THR A 265 -33.44 -5.30 -9.55
CA THR A 265 -33.61 -6.59 -8.87
C THR A 265 -35.05 -7.07 -8.88
N ASP A 266 -36.03 -6.19 -8.71
CA ASP A 266 -37.46 -6.53 -8.76
C ASP A 266 -37.88 -7.03 -10.16
N LYS A 267 -37.13 -6.66 -11.20
CA LYS A 267 -37.33 -7.10 -12.59
C LYS A 267 -36.47 -8.32 -12.98
N GLY A 268 -35.60 -8.80 -12.10
CA GLY A 268 -34.69 -9.91 -12.37
C GLY A 268 -33.40 -9.51 -13.09
N VAL A 269 -33.04 -8.23 -13.07
CA VAL A 269 -31.77 -7.70 -13.61
C VAL A 269 -30.79 -7.57 -12.44
N GLU A 270 -29.75 -8.41 -12.43
CA GLU A 270 -28.79 -8.52 -11.32
C GLU A 270 -27.34 -8.21 -11.75
N SER A 271 -27.06 -8.24 -13.06
CA SER A 271 -25.73 -8.07 -13.62
C SER A 271 -25.64 -6.94 -14.67
N VAL A 272 -24.42 -6.48 -14.96
CA VAL A 272 -24.18 -5.50 -16.04
C VAL A 272 -24.51 -6.11 -17.41
N PHE A 273 -24.29 -7.42 -17.59
CA PHE A 273 -24.63 -8.12 -18.83
C PHE A 273 -26.13 -8.10 -19.08
N ASP A 274 -26.95 -8.29 -18.05
CA ASP A 274 -28.41 -8.25 -18.16
C ASP A 274 -28.86 -6.91 -18.74
N ILE A 275 -28.25 -5.79 -18.30
CA ILE A 275 -28.56 -4.44 -18.80
C ILE A 275 -28.07 -4.23 -20.25
N MET A 276 -26.95 -4.83 -20.62
CA MET A 276 -26.40 -4.77 -21.98
C MET A 276 -27.29 -5.49 -22.99
N GLU A 277 -27.93 -6.59 -22.56
CA GLU A 277 -28.84 -7.39 -23.39
C GLU A 277 -30.25 -6.77 -23.52
N MET A 278 -30.60 -5.78 -22.69
CA MET A 278 -31.90 -5.10 -22.77
C MET A 278 -32.05 -4.26 -24.03
N GLU A 279 -33.26 -4.23 -24.58
CA GLU A 279 -33.67 -3.27 -25.61
C GLU A 279 -33.66 -1.83 -25.08
N ASP A 280 -33.36 -0.85 -25.94
CA ASP A 280 -33.14 0.55 -25.53
C ASP A 280 -34.38 1.19 -24.88
N GLU A 281 -35.59 0.90 -25.38
CA GLU A 281 -36.84 1.38 -24.80
C GLU A 281 -37.04 0.82 -23.38
N GLU A 282 -36.77 -0.48 -23.21
CA GLU A 282 -36.93 -1.18 -21.95
C GLU A 282 -35.90 -0.71 -20.91
N ARG A 283 -34.65 -0.50 -21.35
CA ARG A 283 -33.57 0.04 -20.54
C ARG A 283 -33.91 1.45 -20.07
N THR A 284 -34.35 2.33 -20.97
CA THR A 284 -34.70 3.71 -20.64
C THR A 284 -35.87 3.78 -19.65
N ALA A 285 -36.89 2.96 -19.88
CA ALA A 285 -38.06 2.88 -18.99
C ALA A 285 -37.70 2.34 -17.59
N LEU A 286 -36.75 1.39 -17.50
CA LEU A 286 -36.30 0.81 -16.24
C LEU A 286 -35.42 1.79 -15.45
N LEU A 287 -34.43 2.39 -16.10
CA LEU A 287 -33.44 3.24 -15.46
C LEU A 287 -34.02 4.61 -15.08
N GLN A 288 -34.87 5.18 -15.93
CA GLN A 288 -35.44 6.54 -15.74
C GLN A 288 -34.36 7.62 -15.51
N LEU A 289 -33.20 7.44 -16.13
CA LEU A 289 -32.11 8.40 -16.10
C LEU A 289 -32.25 9.42 -17.25
N PRO A 290 -31.80 10.67 -17.07
CA PRO A 290 -31.67 11.62 -18.17
C PRO A 290 -30.76 11.07 -19.29
N GLU A 291 -31.01 11.50 -20.52
CA GLU A 291 -30.27 11.04 -21.72
C GLU A 291 -28.74 11.16 -21.57
N ALA A 292 -28.26 12.25 -20.97
CA ALA A 292 -26.82 12.44 -20.69
C ALA A 292 -26.25 11.37 -19.74
N GLN A 293 -27.01 10.96 -18.72
CA GLN A 293 -26.59 9.93 -17.77
C GLN A 293 -26.67 8.53 -18.40
N ILE A 294 -27.64 8.29 -19.29
CA ILE A 294 -27.71 7.05 -20.08
C ILE A 294 -26.47 6.93 -20.98
N ALA A 295 -26.00 8.03 -21.57
CA ALA A 295 -24.77 8.02 -22.37
C ALA A 295 -23.53 7.63 -21.54
N ASP A 296 -23.43 8.09 -20.28
CA ASP A 296 -22.35 7.67 -19.37
C ASP A 296 -22.44 6.19 -19.01
N VAL A 297 -23.66 5.68 -18.75
CA VAL A 297 -23.91 4.25 -18.50
C VAL A 297 -23.52 3.41 -19.72
N ALA A 298 -23.91 3.82 -20.93
CA ALA A 298 -23.54 3.14 -22.16
C ALA A 298 -22.02 3.11 -22.39
N ARG A 299 -21.32 4.23 -22.11
CA ARG A 299 -19.86 4.29 -22.16
C ARG A 299 -19.22 3.34 -21.15
N PHE A 300 -19.78 3.19 -19.95
CA PHE A 300 -19.32 2.21 -18.97
C PHE A 300 -19.50 0.79 -19.51
N CYS A 301 -20.69 0.43 -19.99
CA CYS A 301 -20.97 -0.90 -20.52
C CYS A 301 -20.04 -1.28 -21.68
N ASN A 302 -19.75 -0.34 -22.58
CA ASN A 302 -18.81 -0.55 -23.71
C ASN A 302 -17.36 -0.78 -23.27
N ARG A 303 -16.98 -0.34 -22.05
CA ARG A 303 -15.66 -0.57 -21.47
C ARG A 303 -15.63 -1.73 -20.48
N TYR A 304 -16.79 -2.32 -20.17
CA TYR A 304 -16.88 -3.47 -19.31
C TYR A 304 -16.30 -4.70 -20.04
N PRO A 305 -15.45 -5.52 -19.39
CA PRO A 305 -14.86 -6.69 -20.04
C PRO A 305 -15.94 -7.68 -20.51
N ASN A 306 -15.86 -8.08 -21.78
CA ASN A 306 -16.69 -9.10 -22.42
C ASN A 306 -15.78 -10.24 -22.91
#